data_AF-A0AAU1CYQ0-F1
#
_entry.id   AF-A0AAU1CYQ0-F1
#
_cell.length_a   1.000
_cell.length_b   1.000
_cell.length_c   1.000
_cell.angle_alpha   90.00
_cell.angle_beta   90.00
_cell.angle_gamma   90.00
#
_symmetry.space_group_name_H-M   'P 1'
#
loop_
_entity.id
_entity.type
_entity.pdbx_description
1 polymer ?
#
loop_
_entity_poly.entity_id
_entity_poly.type
_entity_poly.pdbx_seq_one_letter_code
_entity_poly.pdbx_strand_id
1 'polypeptide(L)'
;MAIAMSLQWPGLTPDQYDAVRARVRWEEEPPDGAVLHGAWFKPDGLHVFDIWDSEEQFQRFIAEKIMPAVKEVGIEGEPQTQISPLHRRFVAPGVTGAA
;
A
#
# COMPACT_ATOMS: atom_id res chain seq x y z
N MET A 1 -16.73 5.42 2.41
CA MET A 1 -17.07 4.99 1.03
C MET A 1 -15.82 4.34 0.48
N ALA A 2 -15.95 3.20 -0.20
CA ALA A 2 -14.78 2.51 -0.74
C ALA A 2 -14.03 3.39 -1.75
N ILE A 3 -12.71 3.27 -1.75
CA ILE A 3 -11.81 4.04 -2.61
C ILE A 3 -10.95 3.11 -3.46
N ALA A 4 -10.60 3.58 -4.65
CA ALA A 4 -9.48 3.09 -5.42
C ALA A 4 -8.38 4.16 -5.36
N MET A 5 -7.15 3.73 -5.17
CA MET A 5 -6.05 4.67 -5.02
C MET A 5 -4.77 4.18 -5.69
N SER A 6 -3.94 5.13 -6.09
CA SER A 6 -2.56 4.86 -6.49
C SER A 6 -1.60 5.62 -5.61
N LEU A 7 -0.45 5.01 -5.35
CA LEU A 7 0.65 5.58 -4.60
C LEU A 7 1.93 5.37 -5.39
N GLN A 8 2.72 6.44 -5.55
CA GLN A 8 4.06 6.38 -6.09
C GLN A 8 5.04 6.84 -5.02
N TRP A 9 6.09 6.04 -4.79
CA TRP A 9 7.19 6.42 -3.90
C TRP A 9 8.49 6.51 -4.70
N PRO A 10 8.91 7.73 -5.09
CA PRO A 10 10.10 7.91 -5.88
C PRO A 10 11.35 7.36 -5.18
N GLY A 11 12.16 6.59 -5.91
CA GLY A 11 13.43 6.06 -5.42
C GLY A 11 13.37 4.91 -4.41
N LEU A 12 12.18 4.51 -3.96
CA LEU A 12 12.04 3.37 -3.04
C LEU A 12 12.39 2.06 -3.77
N THR A 13 13.31 1.27 -3.19
CA THR A 13 13.83 0.03 -3.79
C THR A 13 13.06 -1.22 -3.36
N PRO A 14 13.14 -2.34 -4.11
CA PRO A 14 12.56 -3.61 -3.70
C PRO A 14 12.97 -4.05 -2.28
N ASP A 15 14.26 -3.97 -1.95
CA ASP A 15 14.77 -4.36 -0.62
C ASP A 15 14.17 -3.49 0.50
N GLN A 16 13.98 -2.19 0.25
CA GLN A 16 13.34 -1.28 1.20
C GLN A 16 11.85 -1.60 1.37
N TYR A 17 11.14 -1.91 0.29
CA TYR A 17 9.76 -2.36 0.34
C TYR A 17 9.62 -3.64 1.16
N ASP A 18 10.47 -4.64 0.90
CA ASP A 18 10.44 -5.91 1.62
C ASP A 18 10.76 -5.73 3.10
N ALA A 19 11.70 -4.84 3.44
CA ALA A 19 12.01 -4.49 4.83
C ALA A 19 10.81 -3.86 5.54
N VAL A 20 10.10 -2.93 4.89
CA VAL A 20 8.89 -2.30 5.45
C VAL A 20 7.75 -3.31 5.56
N ARG A 21 7.53 -4.13 4.52
CA ARG A 21 6.53 -5.22 4.52
C ARG A 21 6.74 -6.19 5.67
N ALA A 22 7.95 -6.72 5.80
CA ALA A 22 8.29 -7.68 6.86
C ALA A 22 8.17 -7.07 8.26
N ARG A 23 8.41 -5.76 8.39
CA ARG A 23 8.29 -5.05 9.67
C ARG A 23 6.84 -4.78 10.06
N VAL A 24 6.01 -4.36 9.11
CA VAL A 24 4.61 -4.01 9.36
C VAL A 24 3.71 -5.24 9.38
N ARG A 25 4.10 -6.32 8.68
CA ARG A 25 3.42 -7.63 8.68
C ARG A 25 1.96 -7.54 8.22
N TRP A 26 1.68 -6.70 7.22
CA TRP A 26 0.30 -6.47 6.75
C TRP A 26 -0.30 -7.64 5.96
N GLU A 27 0.50 -8.64 5.59
CA GLU A 27 -0.01 -9.86 4.96
C GLU A 27 -0.48 -10.88 6.00
N GLU A 28 0.18 -10.92 7.15
CA GLU A 28 -0.20 -11.76 8.30
C GLU A 28 -1.25 -11.09 9.18
N GLU A 29 -1.19 -9.77 9.32
CA GLU A 29 -2.07 -8.95 10.11
C GLU A 29 -2.68 -7.84 9.23
N PRO A 30 -3.67 -8.18 8.37
CA PRO A 30 -4.26 -7.23 7.45
C PRO A 30 -4.86 -6.02 8.17
N PRO A 31 -4.59 -4.79 7.70
CA PRO A 31 -5.19 -3.61 8.29
C PRO A 31 -6.69 -3.55 8.02
N ASP A 32 -7.41 -2.97 8.97
CA ASP A 32 -8.85 -2.75 8.85
C ASP A 32 -9.20 -1.96 7.58
N GLY A 33 -10.08 -2.52 6.76
CA GLY A 33 -10.55 -1.91 5.53
C GLY A 33 -9.67 -2.10 4.29
N ALA A 34 -8.50 -2.76 4.37
CA ALA A 34 -7.75 -3.12 3.17
C ALA A 34 -8.45 -4.25 2.40
N VAL A 35 -8.60 -4.06 1.09
CA VAL A 35 -9.32 -4.99 0.21
C VAL A 35 -8.38 -5.64 -0.79
N LEU A 36 -7.51 -4.84 -1.41
CA LEU A 36 -6.55 -5.27 -2.40
C LEU A 36 -5.33 -4.38 -2.30
N HIS A 37 -4.15 -4.99 -2.34
CA HIS A 37 -2.86 -4.32 -2.45
C HIS A 37 -2.12 -4.90 -3.64
N GLY A 38 -1.62 -4.04 -4.52
CA GLY A 38 -0.74 -4.42 -5.61
C GLY A 38 0.45 -3.47 -5.65
N ALA A 39 1.65 -4.02 -5.73
CA ALA A 39 2.90 -3.26 -5.78
C ALA A 39 3.77 -3.72 -6.95
N TRP A 40 4.45 -2.78 -7.60
CA TRP A 40 5.42 -3.06 -8.65
C TRP A 40 6.47 -1.96 -8.72
N PHE A 41 7.57 -2.25 -9.39
CA PHE A 41 8.68 -1.33 -9.54
C PHE A 41 8.84 -0.87 -10.98
N LYS A 42 9.20 0.40 -11.12
CA LYS A 42 9.66 1.03 -12.36
C LYS A 42 11.01 1.73 -12.08
N PRO A 43 11.72 2.21 -13.12
CA PRO A 43 12.98 2.93 -12.90
C PRO A 43 12.88 4.16 -11.97
N ASP A 44 11.68 4.73 -11.82
CA ASP A 44 11.40 5.88 -10.96
C ASP A 44 11.04 5.50 -9.51
N GLY A 45 10.92 4.21 -9.17
CA GLY A 45 10.68 3.73 -7.80
C GLY A 45 9.46 2.80 -7.68
N LEU A 46 8.87 2.80 -6.49
CA LEU A 46 7.71 1.98 -6.14
C LEU A 46 6.43 2.59 -6.68
N HIS A 47 5.56 1.73 -7.22
CA HIS A 47 4.19 2.03 -7.60
C HIS A 47 3.27 1.05 -6.91
N VAL A 48 2.16 1.56 -6.37
CA VAL A 48 1.16 0.81 -5.63
C VAL A 48 -0.21 1.17 -6.15
N PHE A 49 -1.09 0.17 -6.21
CA PHE A 49 -2.52 0.34 -6.38
C PHE A 49 -3.24 -0.40 -5.26
N ASP A 50 -4.09 0.32 -4.54
CA ASP A 50 -4.88 -0.25 -3.46
C ASP A 50 -6.38 0.01 -3.64
N ILE A 51 -7.17 -0.90 -3.06
CA ILE A 51 -8.58 -0.69 -2.78
C ILE A 51 -8.78 -0.75 -1.28
N TRP A 52 -9.49 0.24 -0.74
CA TRP A 52 -9.85 0.33 0.67
C TRP A 52 -11.35 0.57 0.83
N ASP A 53 -11.93 0.14 1.95
CA ASP A 53 -13.34 0.39 2.27
C ASP A 53 -13.58 1.86 2.70
N SER A 54 -12.54 2.58 3.13
CA SER A 54 -12.57 4.02 3.41
C SER A 54 -11.19 4.68 3.26
N GLU A 55 -11.19 5.97 2.92
CA GLU A 55 -9.97 6.78 2.88
C GLU A 55 -9.36 6.93 4.28
N GLU A 56 -10.19 7.09 5.31
CA GLU A 56 -9.75 7.25 6.69
C GLU A 56 -9.05 6.00 7.24
N GLN A 57 -9.49 4.81 6.82
CA GLN A 57 -8.82 3.54 7.13
C GLN A 57 -7.41 3.47 6.53
N PHE A 58 -7.27 3.84 5.24
CA PHE A 58 -5.97 3.95 4.58
C PHE A 58 -5.05 4.97 5.27
N GLN A 59 -5.53 6.19 5.50
CA GLN A 59 -4.73 7.27 6.10
C GLN A 59 -4.23 6.89 7.50
N ARG A 60 -5.08 6.26 8.31
CA ARG A 60 -4.71 5.72 9.63
C ARG A 60 -3.64 4.65 9.52
N PHE A 61 -3.79 3.71 8.59
CA PHE A 61 -2.78 2.65 8.39
C PHE A 61 -1.42 3.22 7.96
N ILE A 62 -1.40 4.17 7.02
CA ILE A 62 -0.17 4.86 6.61
C ILE A 62 0.48 5.56 7.80
N ALA A 63 -0.29 6.36 8.55
CA ALA A 63 0.25 7.17 9.62
C ALA A 63 0.73 6.33 10.83
N GLU A 64 -0.01 5.30 11.20
CA GLU A 64 0.25 4.52 12.42
C GLU A 64 1.19 3.33 12.19
N LYS A 65 1.29 2.81 10.96
CA LYS A 65 2.04 1.59 10.67
C LYS A 65 3.15 1.80 9.63
N ILE A 66 2.84 2.38 8.47
CA ILE A 66 3.80 2.51 7.36
C ILE A 66 4.87 3.56 7.67
N MET A 67 4.48 4.80 7.97
CA MET A 67 5.43 5.91 8.18
C MET A 67 6.43 5.65 9.33
N PRO A 68 6.02 5.07 10.47
CA PRO A 68 6.97 4.65 11.50
C PRO A 68 8.00 3.63 10.98
N ALA A 69 7.56 2.59 10.26
CA ALA A 69 8.44 1.57 9.71
C ALA A 69 9.40 2.14 8.65
N VAL A 70 8.92 3.02 7.77
CA VAL A 70 9.70 3.74 6.76
C VAL A 70 10.82 4.55 7.43
N LYS A 71 10.50 5.27 8.50
CA LYS A 71 11.48 6.04 9.28
C LYS A 71 12.54 5.15 9.91
N GLU A 72 12.15 3.99 10.43
CA GLU A 72 13.08 3.05 11.07
C GLU A 72 13.99 2.33 10.06
N VAL A 73 13.50 2.07 8.84
CA VAL A 73 14.29 1.52 7.72
C VAL A 73 15.19 2.58 7.07
N GLY A 74 14.98 3.87 7.38
CA GLY A 74 15.77 4.97 6.85
C GLY A 74 15.43 5.33 5.41
N ILE A 75 14.17 5.13 5.01
CA ILE A 75 13.66 5.54 3.71
C ILE A 75 13.33 7.04 3.76
N GLU A 76 13.83 7.79 2.78
CA GLU A 76 13.57 9.21 2.64
C GLU A 76 12.44 9.50 1.63
N GLY A 77 11.91 10.73 1.70
CA GLY A 77 10.84 11.20 0.81
C GLY A 77 9.44 10.82 1.27
N GLU A 78 8.45 11.31 0.52
CA GLU A 78 7.03 11.08 0.80
C GLU A 78 6.35 10.46 -0.43
N PRO A 79 5.34 9.60 -0.22
CA PRO A 79 4.56 9.05 -1.30
C PRO A 79 3.65 10.09 -1.94
N GLN A 80 3.59 10.08 -3.27
CA GLN A 80 2.58 10.82 -4.02
C GLN A 80 1.34 9.95 -4.16
N THR A 81 0.21 10.46 -3.68
CA THR A 81 -1.02 9.66 -3.55
C THR A 81 -2.16 10.28 -4.33
N GLN A 82 -2.91 9.46 -5.07
CA GLN A 82 -4.16 9.83 -5.72
C GLN A 82 -5.28 8.91 -5.25
N ILE A 83 -6.39 9.50 -4.79
CA ILE A 83 -7.53 8.78 -4.23
C ILE A 83 -8.77 9.14 -5.04
N SER A 84 -9.61 8.14 -5.31
CA SER A 84 -10.88 8.35 -6.00
C SER A 84 -11.95 7.40 -5.46
N PRO A 85 -13.24 7.79 -5.49
CA PRO A 85 -14.33 6.89 -5.17
C PRO A 85 -14.30 5.62 -6.02
N LEU A 86 -14.39 4.44 -5.37
CA LEU A 86 -14.47 3.18 -6.09
C LEU A 86 -15.86 3.04 -6.70
N HIS A 87 -15.94 2.91 -8.03
CA HIS A 87 -17.19 2.64 -8.71
C HIS A 87 -17.62 1.16 -8.62
N ARG A 88 -16.70 0.23 -8.89
CA ARG A 88 -16.93 -1.22 -8.85
C ARG A 88 -15.59 -1.98 -8.72
N ARG A 89 -15.59 -3.10 -8.00
CA ARG A 89 -14.50 -4.10 -8.03
C ARG A 89 -15.03 -5.47 -8.48
N PHE A 90 -14.20 -6.20 -9.21
CA PHE A 90 -14.40 -7.61 -9.53
C PHE A 90 -13.09 -8.34 -9.21
N VAL A 91 -13.19 -9.44 -8.48
CA VAL A 91 -12.05 -10.32 -8.19
C VAL A 91 -12.39 -11.67 -8.79
N ALA A 92 -11.50 -12.19 -9.64
CA ALA A 92 -11.73 -13.47 -10.28
C ALA A 92 -11.80 -14.60 -9.23
N PRO A 93 -12.67 -15.61 -9.41
CA PRO A 93 -12.75 -16.73 -8.48
C PRO A 93 -11.39 -17.43 -8.30
N GLY A 94 -11.01 -17.69 -7.05
CA GLY A 94 -9.79 -18.42 -6.72
C GLY A 94 -8.50 -17.59 -6.68
N VAL A 95 -8.56 -16.28 -6.98
CA VAL A 95 -7.42 -15.38 -6.81
C VAL A 95 -7.27 -14.99 -5.35
N THR A 96 -6.12 -15.30 -4.74
CA THR A 96 -5.79 -14.99 -3.34
C THR A 96 -4.30 -14.70 -3.18
N GLY A 97 -3.93 -13.78 -2.29
CA GLY A 97 -2.55 -13.62 -1.82
C GLY A 97 -1.54 -13.10 -2.85
N ALA A 98 -0.26 -13.16 -2.48
CA ALA A 98 0.88 -12.63 -3.23
C ALA A 98 1.21 -13.42 -4.51
N ALA A 99 1.92 -12.76 -5.43
CA ALA A 99 2.27 -13.23 -6.77
C ALA A 99 3.30 -14.39 -6.79
#